data_AF-A0A944NAZ5-F1
#
_entry.id   AF-A0A944NAZ5-F1
#
_cell.length_a   1.000
_cell.length_b   1.000
_cell.length_c   1.000
_cell.angle_alpha   90.00
_cell.angle_beta   90.00
_cell.angle_gamma   90.00
#
_symmetry.space_group_name_H-M   'P 1'
#
loop_
_entity.id
_entity.type
_entity.pdbx_description
1 polymer ?
#
loop_
_entity_poly.entity_id
_entity_poly.type
_entity_poly.pdbx_seq_one_letter_code
_entity_poly.pdbx_strand_id
1 'polypeptide(L)'
;MRTIALIITIMMLTTWAWASELGFKGGNSFQTLKLTGSGHIYCPSSGERLFISCNFQYLDPTEMDYFTYGQELDADRVKLTAYREDGSTRSKARKYRSSKGQSTKRFNLWIQSLFQRPLLKMGVNTIAVEMSKNGAVVAADEFVATVVEGESRHCPYQTVIGRFDSDCESAYLACERYFRLLNYCQ
;
A
#
# COMPACT_ATOMS: atom_id res chain seq x y z
N MET A 1 -26.20 34.31 -55.35
CA MET A 1 -26.33 33.95 -53.92
C MET A 1 -25.48 32.71 -53.66
N ARG A 2 -24.32 32.88 -53.00
CA ARG A 2 -23.41 31.79 -52.61
C ARG A 2 -23.15 31.98 -51.11
N THR A 3 -23.73 31.12 -50.28
CA THR A 3 -23.44 31.06 -48.85
C THR A 3 -22.37 30.00 -48.63
N ILE A 4 -21.18 30.45 -48.25
CA ILE A 4 -20.07 29.61 -47.79
C ILE A 4 -20.32 29.36 -46.29
N ALA A 5 -20.67 28.13 -45.93
CA ALA A 5 -20.78 27.71 -44.54
C ALA A 5 -19.39 27.33 -44.03
N LEU A 6 -18.83 28.17 -43.16
CA LEU A 6 -17.56 27.95 -42.48
C LEU A 6 -17.83 27.11 -41.21
N ILE A 7 -17.49 25.82 -41.24
CA ILE A 7 -17.59 24.94 -40.07
C ILE A 7 -16.27 25.06 -39.29
N ILE A 8 -16.30 25.79 -38.17
CA ILE A 8 -15.19 25.88 -37.22
C ILE A 8 -15.34 24.73 -36.22
N THR A 9 -14.61 23.64 -36.44
CA THR A 9 -14.53 22.51 -35.50
C THR A 9 -13.54 22.85 -34.39
N ILE A 10 -14.04 23.32 -33.24
CA ILE A 10 -13.23 23.58 -32.04
C ILE A 10 -12.89 22.24 -31.39
N MET A 11 -11.68 21.76 -31.68
CA MET A 11 -11.09 20.57 -31.07
C MET A 11 -10.64 20.91 -29.65
N MET A 12 -11.51 20.68 -28.66
CA MET A 12 -11.16 20.80 -27.24
C MET A 12 -10.11 19.74 -26.89
N LEU A 13 -8.83 20.13 -26.90
CA LEU A 13 -7.77 19.37 -26.25
C LEU A 13 -8.02 19.41 -24.74
N THR A 14 -8.72 18.42 -24.21
CA THR A 14 -8.71 18.16 -22.77
C THR A 14 -7.32 17.64 -22.41
N THR A 15 -6.44 18.52 -21.96
CA THR A 15 -5.17 18.12 -21.34
C THR A 15 -5.50 17.39 -20.04
N TRP A 16 -5.29 16.08 -20.03
CA TRP A 16 -5.38 15.30 -18.80
C TRP A 16 -4.13 15.61 -17.98
N ALA A 17 -4.18 16.67 -17.19
CA ALA A 17 -3.16 16.92 -16.17
C ALA A 17 -3.30 15.81 -15.12
N TRP A 18 -2.41 14.82 -15.17
CA TRP A 18 -2.25 13.85 -14.08
C TRP A 18 -1.56 14.57 -12.92
N ALA A 19 -2.28 15.47 -12.26
CA ALA A 19 -1.88 15.91 -10.94
C ALA A 19 -1.91 14.65 -10.05
N SER A 20 -0.77 14.29 -9.46
CA SER A 20 -0.80 13.29 -8.41
C SER A 20 -1.67 13.86 -7.29
N GLU A 21 -2.59 13.07 -6.76
CA GLU A 21 -3.40 13.54 -5.64
C GLU A 21 -2.55 13.52 -4.36
N LEU A 22 -2.86 14.40 -3.41
CA LEU A 22 -2.33 14.31 -2.06
C LEU A 22 -2.72 12.95 -1.47
N GLY A 23 -1.72 12.15 -1.08
CA GLY A 23 -1.99 10.86 -0.46
C GLY A 23 -0.97 9.78 -0.79
N PHE A 24 -1.44 8.55 -0.90
CA PHE A 24 -0.61 7.42 -1.30
C PHE A 24 -0.61 7.25 -2.82
N LYS A 25 0.53 6.85 -3.38
CA LYS A 25 0.74 6.72 -4.83
C LYS A 25 -0.27 5.79 -5.51
N GLY A 26 -0.69 4.72 -4.84
CA GLY A 26 -1.68 3.75 -5.28
C GLY A 26 -3.13 4.14 -5.00
N GLY A 27 -3.37 5.35 -4.46
CA GLY A 27 -4.67 5.84 -4.03
C GLY A 27 -4.90 5.69 -2.53
N ASN A 28 -5.98 6.34 -2.06
CA ASN A 28 -6.32 6.43 -0.64
C ASN A 28 -7.43 5.45 -0.21
N SER A 29 -7.88 4.58 -1.11
CA SER A 29 -8.89 3.55 -0.84
C SER A 29 -8.26 2.18 -0.87
N PHE A 30 -8.46 1.41 0.20
CA PHE A 30 -7.91 0.09 0.36
C PHE A 30 -8.98 -0.87 0.82
N GLN A 31 -8.77 -2.14 0.52
CA GLN A 31 -9.59 -3.23 1.05
C GLN A 31 -8.68 -4.32 1.61
N THR A 32 -9.16 -5.03 2.62
CA THR A 32 -8.42 -6.17 3.13
C THR A 32 -8.78 -7.44 2.39
N LEU A 33 -7.78 -8.20 1.95
CA LEU A 33 -7.98 -9.53 1.39
C LEU A 33 -7.65 -10.56 2.46
N LYS A 34 -8.66 -11.31 2.90
CA LYS A 34 -8.46 -12.42 3.84
C LYS A 34 -8.14 -13.69 3.05
N LEU A 35 -7.00 -14.32 3.34
CA LEU A 35 -6.56 -15.54 2.71
C LEU A 35 -6.48 -16.65 3.73
N THR A 36 -7.08 -17.78 3.39
CA THR A 36 -7.01 -19.01 4.18
C THR A 36 -6.54 -20.17 3.32
N GLY A 37 -5.94 -21.18 3.92
CA GLY A 37 -5.52 -22.39 3.21
C GLY A 37 -4.64 -23.26 4.08
N SER A 38 -4.36 -24.46 3.62
CA SER A 38 -3.44 -25.38 4.29
C SER A 38 -2.64 -26.14 3.26
N GLY A 39 -1.54 -26.75 3.67
CA GLY A 39 -0.66 -27.40 2.73
C GLY A 39 0.53 -28.03 3.40
N HIS A 40 1.55 -28.28 2.61
CA HIS A 40 2.86 -28.60 3.14
C HIS A 40 3.92 -27.69 2.53
N ILE A 41 4.95 -27.40 3.31
CA ILE A 41 6.19 -26.83 2.80
C ILE A 41 7.28 -27.90 2.82
N TYR A 42 7.97 -28.07 1.70
CA TYR A 42 9.16 -28.91 1.59
C TYR A 42 10.41 -28.08 1.86
N CYS A 43 11.26 -28.54 2.76
CA CYS A 43 12.45 -27.86 3.23
C CYS A 43 13.68 -28.39 2.51
N PRO A 44 14.31 -27.63 1.58
CA PRO A 44 15.34 -28.17 0.71
C PRO A 44 16.57 -28.70 1.45
N SER A 45 16.98 -28.03 2.54
CA SER A 45 18.20 -28.38 3.26
C SER A 45 18.03 -29.60 4.18
N SER A 46 16.84 -29.79 4.76
CA SER A 46 16.57 -30.95 5.64
C SER A 46 15.89 -32.11 4.91
N GLY A 47 15.28 -31.88 3.74
CA GLY A 47 14.44 -32.85 3.05
C GLY A 47 13.08 -33.09 3.71
N GLU A 48 12.77 -32.34 4.77
CA GLU A 48 11.53 -32.52 5.53
C GLU A 48 10.33 -31.88 4.82
N ARG A 49 9.15 -32.38 5.19
CA ARG A 49 7.88 -31.85 4.72
C ARG A 49 7.03 -31.49 5.93
N LEU A 50 6.78 -30.20 6.13
CA LEU A 50 6.06 -29.67 7.29
C LEU A 50 4.65 -29.26 6.89
N PHE A 51 3.66 -29.64 7.70
CA PHE A 51 2.28 -29.18 7.50
C PHE A 51 2.18 -27.69 7.86
N ILE A 52 1.44 -26.94 7.04
CA ILE A 52 1.16 -25.52 7.28
C ILE A 52 -0.35 -25.27 7.23
N SER A 53 -0.83 -24.46 8.16
CA SER A 53 -2.21 -23.95 8.19
C SER A 53 -2.15 -22.44 8.25
N CYS A 54 -2.64 -21.79 7.21
CA CYS A 54 -2.40 -20.39 6.93
C CYS A 54 -3.68 -19.59 6.98
N ASN A 55 -3.63 -18.45 7.67
CA ASN A 55 -4.68 -17.45 7.75
C ASN A 55 -4.03 -16.07 7.79
N PHE A 56 -4.12 -15.32 6.70
CA PHE A 56 -3.52 -14.00 6.55
C PHE A 56 -4.54 -12.97 6.08
N GLN A 57 -4.22 -11.71 6.36
CA GLN A 57 -4.97 -10.56 5.89
C GLN A 57 -3.98 -9.59 5.25
N TYR A 58 -4.12 -9.37 3.94
CA TYR A 58 -3.32 -8.41 3.18
C TYR A 58 -4.11 -7.13 2.93
N LEU A 59 -3.40 -6.03 2.70
CA LEU A 59 -4.01 -4.80 2.20
C LEU A 59 -3.82 -4.70 0.69
N ASP A 60 -4.93 -4.60 -0.03
CA ASP A 60 -5.00 -4.40 -1.47
C ASP A 60 -5.15 -2.90 -1.78
N PRO A 61 -4.41 -2.33 -2.75
CA PRO A 61 -3.45 -3.00 -3.64
C PRO A 61 -2.05 -3.21 -3.05
N THR A 62 -1.73 -2.63 -1.89
CA THR A 62 -0.39 -2.73 -1.30
C THR A 62 -0.36 -2.47 0.20
N GLU A 63 0.47 -3.21 0.94
CA GLU A 63 0.67 -3.01 2.39
C GLU A 63 1.66 -1.90 2.73
N MET A 64 2.40 -1.41 1.74
CA MET A 64 3.29 -0.28 1.87
C MET A 64 3.16 0.65 0.67
N ASP A 65 3.31 1.95 0.83
CA ASP A 65 3.29 2.83 -0.35
C ASP A 65 4.08 4.13 -0.21
N TYR A 66 4.45 4.72 -1.34
CA TYR A 66 5.00 6.06 -1.38
C TYR A 66 3.91 7.09 -1.11
N PHE A 67 4.28 8.16 -0.42
CA PHE A 67 3.43 9.35 -0.27
C PHE A 67 3.72 10.33 -1.42
N THR A 68 2.68 10.95 -1.96
CA THR A 68 2.72 12.02 -2.97
C THR A 68 2.01 13.27 -2.44
N TYR A 69 2.58 14.45 -2.70
CA TYR A 69 1.98 15.72 -2.25
C TYR A 69 1.08 16.38 -3.31
N GLY A 70 1.28 16.03 -4.58
CA GLY A 70 0.41 16.48 -5.68
C GLY A 70 0.70 17.84 -6.29
N GLN A 71 1.58 18.61 -5.66
CA GLN A 71 2.07 19.89 -6.18
C GLN A 71 3.57 20.01 -5.94
N GLU A 72 4.21 20.90 -6.71
CA GLU A 72 5.61 21.26 -6.48
C GLU A 72 5.76 21.90 -5.10
N LEU A 73 6.61 21.31 -4.28
CA LEU A 73 6.87 21.78 -2.93
C LEU A 73 8.33 21.51 -2.59
N ASP A 74 9.07 22.53 -2.19
CA ASP A 74 10.43 22.34 -1.68
C ASP A 74 10.42 21.86 -0.23
N ALA A 75 10.44 20.54 -0.05
CA ALA A 75 10.52 19.88 1.25
C ALA A 75 11.56 18.75 1.22
N ASP A 76 12.22 18.49 2.34
CA ASP A 76 13.15 17.34 2.49
C ASP A 76 12.57 16.22 3.35
N ARG A 77 11.41 16.46 3.97
CA ARG A 77 10.77 15.53 4.90
C ARG A 77 9.26 15.65 4.85
N VAL A 78 8.62 14.51 4.98
CA VAL A 78 7.18 14.38 5.23
C VAL A 78 6.97 13.58 6.51
N LYS A 79 6.07 14.06 7.37
CA LYS A 79 5.54 13.33 8.52
C LYS A 79 4.05 13.16 8.32
N LEU A 80 3.59 11.92 8.43
CA LEU A 80 2.18 11.54 8.38
C LEU A 80 1.75 11.16 9.79
N THR A 81 0.62 11.66 10.23
CA THR A 81 -0.04 11.25 11.47
C THR A 81 -1.46 10.80 11.14
N ALA A 82 -1.72 9.51 11.34
CA ALA A 82 -3.05 8.94 11.22
C ALA A 82 -3.82 9.13 12.53
N TYR A 83 -4.99 9.73 12.44
CA TYR A 83 -6.05 9.74 13.45
C TYR A 83 -7.12 8.77 12.98
N ARG A 84 -7.30 7.68 13.73
CA ARG A 84 -8.11 6.56 13.29
C ARG A 84 -9.48 6.60 13.93
N GLU A 85 -10.43 5.94 13.27
CA GLU A 85 -11.80 5.80 13.75
C GLU A 85 -11.91 5.25 15.18
N ASP A 86 -10.99 4.38 15.60
CA ASP A 86 -10.93 3.84 16.96
C ASP A 86 -10.31 4.80 18.00
N GLY A 87 -10.02 6.04 17.62
CA GLY A 87 -9.37 7.06 18.44
C GLY A 87 -7.86 6.89 18.59
N SER A 88 -7.27 5.79 18.10
CA SER A 88 -5.83 5.59 18.18
C SER A 88 -5.08 6.42 17.13
N THR A 89 -3.85 6.81 17.46
CA THR A 89 -3.01 7.60 16.55
C THR A 89 -1.73 6.88 16.18
N ARG A 90 -1.22 7.09 14.96
CA ARG A 90 0.11 6.63 14.54
C ARG A 90 0.81 7.65 13.68
N SER A 91 2.08 7.88 13.98
CA SER A 91 2.91 8.78 13.18
C SER A 91 4.08 8.04 12.54
N LYS A 92 4.41 8.44 11.31
CA LYS A 92 5.58 7.99 10.58
C LYS A 92 6.19 9.18 9.85
N ALA A 93 7.51 9.24 9.79
CA ALA A 93 8.22 10.24 8.99
C ALA A 93 9.16 9.57 7.99
N ARG A 94 9.32 10.21 6.84
CA ARG A 94 10.25 9.81 5.77
C ARG A 94 10.88 11.04 5.15
N LYS A 95 12.07 10.87 4.58
CA LYS A 95 12.65 11.90 3.70
C LYS A 95 11.74 12.05 2.47
N TYR A 96 11.56 13.27 2.03
CA TYR A 96 10.82 13.64 0.82
C TYR A 96 11.80 14.03 -0.28
N ARG A 97 11.43 13.80 -1.53
CA ARG A 97 12.22 14.20 -2.70
C ARG A 97 11.37 15.12 -3.56
N SER A 98 11.55 16.43 -3.38
CA SER A 98 10.84 17.48 -4.14
C SER A 98 10.86 17.23 -5.65
N SER A 99 12.03 16.84 -6.18
CA SER A 99 12.20 16.58 -7.63
C SER A 99 11.40 15.40 -8.18
N LYS A 100 10.83 14.55 -7.31
CA LYS A 100 9.91 13.48 -7.71
C LYS A 100 8.49 13.67 -7.19
N GLY A 101 8.24 14.72 -6.40
CA GLY A 101 6.94 14.92 -5.76
C GLY A 101 6.51 13.77 -4.82
N GLN A 102 7.46 13.01 -4.26
CA GLN A 102 7.13 11.85 -3.41
C GLN A 102 8.15 11.57 -2.30
N SER A 103 7.74 10.74 -1.34
CA SER A 103 8.64 10.19 -0.33
C SER A 103 9.76 9.33 -0.97
N THR A 104 10.91 9.30 -0.30
CA THR A 104 12.09 8.50 -0.72
C THR A 104 11.93 7.01 -0.45
N LYS A 105 11.10 6.64 0.52
CA LYS A 105 10.79 5.26 0.92
C LYS A 105 9.29 5.13 1.14
N ARG A 106 8.81 3.90 1.01
CA ARG A 106 7.42 3.55 1.31
C ARG A 106 7.13 3.68 2.81
N PHE A 107 5.91 4.08 3.12
CA PHE A 107 5.30 4.00 4.43
C PHE A 107 4.71 2.60 4.61
N ASN A 108 4.85 2.04 5.80
CA ASN A 108 4.13 0.81 6.17
C ASN A 108 2.67 1.19 6.45
N LEU A 109 1.76 0.74 5.59
CA LEU A 109 0.33 1.00 5.71
C LEU A 109 -0.37 -0.06 6.56
N TRP A 110 -0.01 -1.35 6.40
CA TRP A 110 -0.75 -2.48 7.02
C TRP A 110 0.08 -3.52 7.77
N ILE A 111 1.38 -3.62 7.49
CA ILE A 111 2.25 -4.66 8.08
C ILE A 111 2.35 -4.45 9.61
N GLN A 112 1.93 -5.46 10.38
CA GLN A 112 2.07 -5.48 11.82
C GLN A 112 3.10 -6.54 12.26
N SER A 113 4.11 -6.12 13.00
CA SER A 113 5.10 -7.01 13.61
C SER A 113 5.51 -6.50 14.99
N LEU A 114 6.41 -7.23 15.66
CA LEU A 114 6.95 -6.81 16.97
C LEU A 114 7.59 -5.42 16.90
N PHE A 115 8.27 -5.11 15.78
CA PHE A 115 9.02 -3.86 15.59
C PHE A 115 8.31 -2.82 14.72
N GLN A 116 7.22 -3.20 14.06
CA GLN A 116 6.51 -2.32 13.14
C GLN A 116 5.03 -2.25 13.47
N ARG A 117 4.52 -1.03 13.57
CA ARG A 117 3.08 -0.77 13.67
C ARG A 117 2.59 -0.19 12.35
N PRO A 118 1.46 -0.65 11.79
CA PRO A 118 0.91 -0.08 10.56
C PRO A 118 0.50 1.38 10.75
N LEU A 119 0.45 2.16 9.67
CA LEU A 119 -0.08 3.52 9.67
C LEU A 119 -1.60 3.51 9.64
N LEU A 120 -2.21 2.63 8.86
CA LEU A 120 -3.66 2.52 8.72
C LEU A 120 -4.22 1.45 9.66
N LYS A 121 -5.54 1.46 9.81
CA LYS A 121 -6.37 0.41 10.42
C LYS A 121 -7.70 0.34 9.65
N MET A 122 -8.48 -0.72 9.86
CA MET A 122 -9.86 -0.80 9.39
C MET A 122 -10.64 0.48 9.69
N GLY A 123 -11.51 0.87 8.76
CA GLY A 123 -12.35 2.06 8.86
C GLY A 123 -11.70 3.30 8.27
N VAL A 124 -12.16 4.47 8.71
CA VAL A 124 -11.68 5.78 8.27
C VAL A 124 -10.39 6.16 9.02
N ASN A 125 -9.38 6.59 8.26
CA ASN A 125 -8.11 7.09 8.80
C ASN A 125 -7.88 8.50 8.26
N THR A 126 -8.02 9.50 9.11
CA THR A 126 -7.68 10.88 8.77
C THR A 126 -6.17 11.07 8.88
N ILE A 127 -5.52 11.44 7.79
CA ILE A 127 -4.06 11.54 7.71
C ILE A 127 -3.64 13.01 7.65
N ALA A 128 -3.15 13.52 8.78
CA ALA A 128 -2.50 14.82 8.80
C ALA A 128 -1.08 14.73 8.23
N VAL A 129 -0.75 15.66 7.33
CA VAL A 129 0.52 15.78 6.63
C VAL A 129 1.26 17.00 7.14
N GLU A 130 2.53 16.82 7.50
CA GLU A 130 3.44 17.90 7.86
C GLU A 130 4.69 17.79 6.96
N MET A 131 4.84 18.75 6.05
CA MET A 131 5.97 18.87 5.15
C MET A 131 6.99 19.83 5.74
N SER A 132 8.26 19.43 5.79
CA SER A 132 9.32 20.26 6.36
C SER A 132 10.55 20.35 5.47
N LYS A 133 11.27 21.47 5.63
CA LYS A 133 12.55 21.77 5.01
C LYS A 133 13.49 22.28 6.09
N ASN A 134 14.66 21.66 6.24
CA ASN A 134 15.66 22.05 7.25
C ASN A 134 15.08 22.16 8.68
N GLY A 135 14.07 21.34 9.00
CA GLY A 135 13.39 21.33 10.30
C GLY A 135 12.23 22.33 10.46
N ALA A 136 12.04 23.27 9.54
CA ALA A 136 10.90 24.18 9.53
C ALA A 136 9.73 23.58 8.73
N VAL A 137 8.50 23.71 9.22
CA VAL A 137 7.29 23.30 8.49
C VAL A 137 7.05 24.28 7.35
N VAL A 138 6.92 23.76 6.12
CA VAL A 138 6.67 24.54 4.91
C VAL A 138 5.26 24.34 4.36
N ALA A 139 4.60 23.25 4.72
CA ALA A 139 3.20 23.01 4.41
C ALA A 139 2.58 22.02 5.40
N ALA A 140 1.27 22.15 5.61
CA ALA A 140 0.46 21.21 6.36
C ALA A 140 -0.87 21.01 5.63
N ASP A 141 -1.33 19.78 5.57
CA ASP A 141 -2.54 19.39 4.85
C ASP A 141 -3.15 18.13 5.46
N GLU A 142 -4.27 17.68 4.93
CA GLU A 142 -4.95 16.47 5.38
C GLU A 142 -5.58 15.71 4.21
N PHE A 143 -5.55 14.39 4.27
CA PHE A 143 -6.34 13.53 3.39
C PHE A 143 -6.92 12.35 4.15
N VAL A 144 -7.98 11.75 3.61
CA VAL A 144 -8.62 10.58 4.21
C VAL A 144 -8.17 9.33 3.48
N ALA A 145 -7.71 8.34 4.25
CA ALA A 145 -7.47 6.98 3.77
C ALA A 145 -8.50 6.02 4.37
N THR A 146 -9.18 5.25 3.52
CA THR A 146 -10.23 4.32 3.96
C THR A 146 -9.77 2.89 3.77
N VAL A 147 -9.98 2.04 4.78
CA VAL A 147 -9.76 0.60 4.68
C VAL A 147 -11.07 -0.13 4.96
N VAL A 148 -11.59 -0.82 3.95
CA VAL A 148 -12.80 -1.65 4.07
C VAL A 148 -12.47 -3.13 4.11
N GLU A 149 -13.41 -3.94 4.58
CA GLU A 149 -13.28 -5.39 4.48
C GLU A 149 -13.53 -5.80 3.02
N GLY A 150 -12.55 -6.47 2.41
CA GLY A 150 -12.69 -7.06 1.09
C GLY A 150 -13.13 -8.52 1.18
N GLU A 151 -12.95 -9.23 0.08
CA GLU A 151 -13.33 -10.64 0.01
C GLU A 151 -12.43 -11.55 0.86
N SER A 152 -12.95 -12.74 1.15
CA SER A 152 -12.19 -13.84 1.70
C SER A 152 -11.96 -14.88 0.62
N ARG A 153 -10.70 -15.29 0.42
CA ARG A 153 -10.33 -16.37 -0.50
C ARG A 153 -9.77 -17.56 0.25
N HIS A 154 -10.02 -18.74 -0.31
CA HIS A 154 -9.48 -20.00 0.18
C HIS A 154 -8.56 -20.58 -0.88
N CYS A 155 -7.28 -20.69 -0.57
CA CYS A 155 -6.30 -21.33 -1.44
C CYS A 155 -6.40 -22.85 -1.33
N PRO A 156 -6.28 -23.57 -2.45
CA PRO A 156 -6.36 -25.03 -2.47
C PRO A 156 -5.16 -25.65 -1.75
N TYR A 157 -5.38 -26.84 -1.20
CA TYR A 157 -4.31 -27.58 -0.55
C TYR A 157 -3.17 -27.92 -1.51
N GLN A 158 -1.94 -27.52 -1.17
CA GLN A 158 -0.78 -27.76 -2.03
C GLN A 158 0.51 -27.98 -1.24
N THR A 159 1.44 -28.73 -1.85
CA THR A 159 2.84 -28.77 -1.41
C THR A 159 3.61 -27.69 -2.15
N VAL A 160 4.25 -26.79 -1.42
CA VAL A 160 5.15 -25.78 -1.95
C VAL A 160 6.59 -26.07 -1.54
N ILE A 161 7.55 -25.74 -2.39
CA ILE A 161 8.98 -25.92 -2.09
C ILE A 161 9.49 -24.65 -1.43
N GLY A 162 10.04 -24.71 -0.22
CA GLY A 162 10.73 -23.60 0.45
C GLY A 162 11.91 -23.10 -0.38
N ARG A 163 12.20 -21.80 -0.34
CA ARG A 163 13.39 -21.23 -1.02
C ARG A 163 14.58 -21.11 -0.08
N PHE A 164 14.30 -20.87 1.20
CA PHE A 164 15.29 -20.71 2.25
C PHE A 164 14.87 -21.51 3.47
N ASP A 165 15.82 -21.87 4.34
CA ASP A 165 15.52 -22.61 5.57
C ASP A 165 14.60 -21.83 6.51
N SER A 166 14.69 -20.49 6.49
CA SER A 166 13.78 -19.63 7.25
C SER A 166 12.31 -19.77 6.84
N ASP A 167 12.02 -20.21 5.61
CA ASP A 167 10.64 -20.50 5.19
C ASP A 167 10.08 -21.70 5.97
N CYS A 168 10.93 -22.60 6.44
CA CYS A 168 10.55 -23.77 7.23
C CYS A 168 10.56 -23.52 8.74
N GLU A 169 11.36 -22.56 9.20
CA GLU A 169 11.44 -22.19 10.61
C GLU A 169 10.34 -21.19 11.04
N SER A 170 9.75 -20.48 10.08
CA SER A 170 8.73 -19.46 10.34
C SER A 170 7.42 -19.82 9.63
N ALA A 171 6.40 -20.16 10.40
CA ALA A 171 5.05 -20.36 9.87
C ALA A 171 4.55 -19.14 9.08
N TYR A 172 4.94 -17.92 9.49
CA TYR A 172 4.61 -16.71 8.74
C TYR A 172 5.24 -16.70 7.34
N LEU A 173 6.55 -16.95 7.24
CA LEU A 173 7.25 -16.96 5.95
C LEU A 173 6.77 -18.13 5.07
N ALA A 174 6.50 -19.29 5.67
CA ALA A 174 5.90 -20.43 4.99
C ALA A 174 4.55 -20.07 4.34
N CYS A 175 3.67 -19.43 5.12
CA CYS A 175 2.35 -19.01 4.65
C CYS A 175 2.42 -17.89 3.60
N GLU A 176 3.32 -16.91 3.78
CA GLU A 176 3.53 -15.85 2.79
C GLU A 176 3.98 -16.44 1.45
N ARG A 177 4.91 -17.39 1.50
CA ARG A 177 5.39 -18.10 0.32
C ARG A 177 4.29 -18.96 -0.32
N TYR A 178 3.54 -19.71 0.48
CA TYR A 178 2.40 -20.50 0.02
C TYR A 178 1.39 -19.64 -0.76
N PHE A 179 0.92 -18.54 -0.17
CA PHE A 179 -0.04 -17.67 -0.86
C PHE A 179 0.56 -17.01 -2.11
N ARG A 180 1.82 -16.57 -2.07
CA ARG A 180 2.48 -15.94 -3.22
C ARG A 180 2.63 -16.89 -4.40
N LEU A 181 3.00 -18.16 -4.15
CA LEU A 181 3.13 -19.17 -5.20
C LEU A 181 1.79 -19.55 -5.83
N LEU A 182 0.70 -19.41 -5.07
CA LEU A 182 -0.67 -19.60 -5.54
C LEU A 182 -1.32 -18.31 -6.04
N ASN A 183 -0.51 -17.28 -6.36
CA ASN A 183 -0.98 -15.98 -6.83
C ASN A 183 -2.13 -15.39 -5.98
N TYR A 184 -2.03 -15.53 -4.65
CA TYR A 184 -3.06 -15.06 -3.70
C TYR A 184 -4.47 -15.61 -4.01
N CYS A 185 -4.50 -16.89 -4.43
CA CYS A 185 -5.70 -17.66 -4.76
C CYS A 185 -6.54 -17.06 -5.91
N GLN A 186 -5.88 -16.45 -6.89
CA GLN A 186 -6.49 -15.98 -8.15
C GLN A 186 -6.43 -17.03 -9.24
#